data_AF-A0A8T1RZH0-F1
#
_entry.id   AF-A0A8T1RZH0-F1
#
_cell.length_a   1.000
_cell.length_b   1.000
_cell.length_c   1.000
_cell.angle_alpha   90.00
_cell.angle_beta   90.00
_cell.angle_gamma   90.00
#
_symmetry.space_group_name_H-M   'P 1'
#
loop_
_entity.id
_entity.type
_entity.pdbx_description
1 polymer ?
#
loop_
_entity_poly.entity_id
_entity_poly.type
_entity_poly.pdbx_seq_one_letter_code
_entity_poly.pdbx_strand_id
1 'polypeptide(L)'
;MDSSAYPGGGFAGVPAVEFSFVEDARPYPFLRTQDDTYEHLNGQLFGRLPAVAKALAEVVGQLLIRLSHDHLLPLDFGAYGELLLQRIAEFQPYSSELKSRGLTLQWMYSARGDYSRAAEQLRQDIVSSEERNERLNR
;
A
#
# COMPACT_ATOMS: atom_id res chain seq x y z
N MET A 1 -9.82 -10.03 -10.53
CA MET A 1 -8.81 -10.37 -9.52
C MET A 1 -9.47 -10.24 -8.17
N ASP A 2 -9.67 -11.34 -7.46
CA ASP A 2 -9.94 -11.31 -6.03
C ASP A 2 -8.57 -11.21 -5.35
N SER A 3 -8.21 -10.02 -4.86
CA SER A 3 -6.92 -9.84 -4.18
C SER A 3 -6.93 -10.60 -2.86
N SER A 4 -5.90 -11.43 -2.64
CA SER A 4 -5.75 -12.15 -1.39
C SER A 4 -5.40 -11.24 -0.21
N ALA A 5 -4.94 -10.03 -0.48
CA ALA A 5 -4.71 -8.97 0.50
C ALA A 5 -6.01 -8.24 0.92
N TYR A 6 -7.11 -8.45 0.19
CA TYR A 6 -8.39 -7.77 0.44
C TYR A 6 -8.98 -8.00 1.85
N PRO A 7 -8.96 -9.21 2.43
CA PRO A 7 -9.45 -9.42 3.80
C PRO A 7 -8.67 -8.60 4.84
N GLY A 8 -7.35 -8.45 4.66
CA GLY A 8 -6.50 -7.66 5.55
C GLY A 8 -6.86 -6.17 5.49
N GLY A 9 -6.88 -5.60 4.29
CA GLY A 9 -7.14 -4.17 4.09
C GLY A 9 -8.60 -3.76 4.29
N GLY A 10 -9.54 -4.53 3.75
CA GLY A 10 -10.96 -4.16 3.69
C GLY A 10 -11.78 -4.53 4.93
N PHE A 11 -11.41 -5.61 5.64
CA PHE A 11 -12.18 -6.10 6.78
C PHE A 11 -11.46 -5.92 8.12
N ALA A 12 -10.15 -6.23 8.19
CA ALA A 12 -9.39 -6.13 9.43
C ALA A 12 -8.78 -4.73 9.67
N GLY A 13 -8.74 -3.86 8.65
CA GLY A 13 -8.08 -2.56 8.74
C GLY A 13 -6.55 -2.66 8.89
N VAL A 14 -5.97 -3.78 8.46
CA VAL A 14 -4.53 -4.03 8.53
C VAL A 14 -3.92 -3.75 7.16
N PRO A 15 -2.88 -2.88 7.06
CA PRO A 15 -2.17 -2.67 5.81
C PRO A 15 -1.64 -4.00 5.25
N ALA A 16 -1.96 -4.28 4.00
CA ALA A 16 -1.58 -5.51 3.32
C ALA A 16 -0.95 -5.19 1.97
N VAL A 17 0.01 -6.00 1.55
CA VAL A 17 0.70 -5.86 0.26
C VAL A 17 0.57 -7.15 -0.54
N GLU A 18 0.28 -7.00 -1.82
CA GLU A 18 0.30 -8.07 -2.82
C GLU A 18 1.14 -7.57 -3.99
N PHE A 19 2.06 -8.38 -4.47
CA PHE A 19 2.86 -8.05 -5.64
C PHE A 19 3.17 -9.29 -6.47
N SER A 20 3.41 -9.08 -7.75
CA SER A 20 3.77 -10.14 -8.69
C SER A 20 4.68 -9.58 -9.78
N PHE A 21 5.52 -10.43 -10.35
CA PHE A 21 6.23 -10.12 -11.59
C PHE A 21 5.35 -10.56 -12.76
N VAL A 22 4.92 -9.59 -13.58
CA VAL A 22 4.02 -9.82 -14.71
C VAL A 22 4.67 -9.36 -16.01
N GLU A 23 4.42 -10.09 -17.09
CA GLU A 23 4.75 -9.67 -18.46
C GLU A 23 3.41 -9.43 -19.19
N ASP A 24 2.99 -8.16 -19.30
CA ASP A 24 1.69 -7.80 -19.88
C ASP A 24 1.54 -8.27 -21.34
N ALA A 25 2.65 -8.32 -22.08
CA ALA A 25 2.67 -8.80 -23.46
C ALA A 25 2.42 -10.32 -23.57
N ARG A 26 2.67 -11.08 -22.51
CA ARG A 26 2.61 -12.55 -22.48
C ARG A 26 2.03 -13.05 -21.15
N PRO A 27 0.70 -12.91 -20.96
CA PRO A 27 0.04 -13.42 -19.78
C PRO A 27 0.19 -14.95 -19.67
N TYR A 28 0.29 -15.45 -18.44
CA TYR A 28 0.41 -16.89 -18.18
C TYR A 28 -0.92 -17.60 -18.47
N PRO A 29 -0.99 -18.51 -19.47
CA PRO A 29 -2.26 -19.03 -19.97
C PRO A 29 -2.79 -20.22 -19.16
N PHE A 30 -1.94 -20.87 -18.36
CA PHE A 30 -2.27 -22.14 -17.71
C PHE A 30 -2.86 -21.98 -16.30
N LEU A 31 -2.95 -20.75 -15.79
CA LEU A 31 -3.46 -20.49 -14.44
C LEU A 31 -4.86 -21.09 -14.26
N ARG A 32 -5.06 -21.88 -13.19
CA ARG A 32 -6.32 -22.59 -12.88
C ARG A 32 -6.69 -23.70 -13.87
N THR A 33 -5.73 -24.22 -14.62
CA THR A 33 -5.91 -25.39 -15.49
C THR A 33 -5.08 -26.58 -14.98
N GLN A 34 -5.30 -27.77 -15.54
CA GLN A 34 -4.45 -28.94 -15.24
C GLN A 34 -3.03 -28.79 -15.80
N ASP A 35 -2.85 -27.86 -16.74
CA ASP A 35 -1.56 -27.55 -17.36
C ASP A 35 -0.74 -26.55 -16.52
N ASP A 36 -1.20 -26.18 -15.31
CA ASP A 36 -0.43 -25.36 -14.37
C ASP A 36 0.69 -26.19 -13.71
N THR A 37 1.73 -26.49 -14.49
CA THR A 37 2.85 -27.34 -14.10
C THR A 37 4.15 -26.55 -13.98
N TYR A 38 5.10 -27.11 -13.25
CA TYR A 38 6.43 -26.52 -13.10
C TYR A 38 7.11 -26.29 -14.46
N GLU A 39 6.98 -27.27 -15.37
CA GLU A 39 7.59 -27.26 -16.69
C GLU A 39 7.04 -26.11 -17.54
N HIS A 40 5.71 -25.92 -17.54
CA HIS A 40 5.08 -24.83 -18.28
C HIS A 40 5.42 -23.46 -17.68
N LEU A 41 5.43 -23.33 -16.35
CA LEU A 41 5.82 -22.08 -15.68
C LEU A 41 7.29 -21.73 -15.93
N ASN A 42 8.19 -22.71 -15.82
CA ASN A 42 9.61 -22.50 -16.09
C ASN A 42 9.87 -22.22 -17.57
N GLY A 43 9.15 -22.90 -18.47
CA GLY A 43 9.20 -22.65 -19.92
C GLY A 43 8.76 -21.23 -20.26
N GLN A 44 7.66 -20.76 -19.68
CA GLN A 44 7.16 -19.38 -19.86
C GLN A 44 8.19 -18.34 -19.43
N LEU A 45 8.95 -18.63 -18.36
CA LEU A 45 10.00 -17.77 -17.85
C LEU A 45 11.36 -18.03 -18.51
N PHE A 46 11.40 -18.73 -19.65
CA PHE A 46 12.62 -19.04 -20.40
C PHE A 46 13.70 -19.73 -19.55
N GLY A 47 13.30 -20.63 -18.65
CA GLY A 47 14.18 -21.34 -17.74
C GLY A 47 14.63 -20.54 -16.51
N ARG A 48 14.10 -19.32 -16.30
CA ARG A 48 14.52 -18.41 -15.22
C ARG A 48 13.68 -18.51 -13.95
N LEU A 49 12.79 -19.50 -13.82
CA LEU A 49 11.92 -19.61 -12.65
C LEU A 49 12.70 -19.58 -11.31
N PRO A 50 13.86 -20.26 -11.14
CA PRO A 50 14.62 -20.15 -9.90
C PRO A 50 15.12 -18.73 -9.60
N ALA A 51 15.53 -17.99 -10.62
CA ALA A 51 16.02 -16.62 -10.47
C ALA A 51 14.88 -15.66 -10.12
N VAL A 52 13.72 -15.82 -10.74
CA VAL A 52 12.51 -15.02 -10.44
C VAL A 52 12.01 -15.34 -9.03
N ALA A 53 11.97 -16.61 -8.64
CA ALA A 53 11.59 -17.03 -7.29
C ALA A 53 12.54 -16.48 -6.23
N LYS A 54 13.86 -16.49 -6.49
CA LYS A 54 14.85 -15.86 -5.62
C LYS A 54 14.61 -14.36 -5.46
N ALA A 55 14.41 -13.63 -6.55
CA ALA A 55 14.15 -12.19 -6.50
C ALA A 55 12.86 -11.87 -5.70
N LEU A 56 11.81 -12.67 -5.89
CA LEU A 56 10.59 -12.54 -5.11
C LEU A 56 10.84 -12.77 -3.63
N ALA A 57 11.58 -13.84 -3.28
CA ALA A 57 11.95 -14.14 -1.91
C ALA A 57 12.81 -13.03 -1.28
N GLU A 58 13.72 -12.42 -2.03
CA GLU A 58 14.52 -11.27 -1.57
C GLU A 58 13.65 -10.05 -1.26
N VAL A 59 12.67 -9.73 -2.11
CA VAL A 59 11.72 -8.64 -1.87
C VAL A 59 10.87 -8.90 -0.62
N VAL A 60 10.28 -10.10 -0.49
CA VAL A 60 9.50 -10.48 0.71
C VAL A 60 10.40 -10.46 1.95
N GLY A 61 11.62 -10.98 1.86
CA GLY A 61 12.58 -11.00 2.95
C GLY A 61 12.94 -9.60 3.44
N GLN A 62 13.19 -8.66 2.53
CA GLN A 62 13.45 -7.26 2.87
C GLN A 62 12.25 -6.60 3.55
N LEU A 63 11.03 -6.85 3.06
CA LEU A 63 9.80 -6.35 3.68
C LEU A 63 9.65 -6.89 5.11
N LEU A 64 9.83 -8.20 5.30
CA LEU A 64 9.72 -8.83 6.62
C LEU A 64 10.76 -8.30 7.59
N ILE A 65 12.02 -8.14 7.16
CA ILE A 65 13.07 -7.58 8.01
C ILE A 65 12.71 -6.16 8.44
N ARG A 66 12.37 -5.27 7.50
CA ARG A 66 12.01 -3.89 7.83
C ARG A 66 10.76 -3.77 8.72
N LEU A 67 9.81 -4.68 8.59
CA LEU A 67 8.58 -4.66 9.39
C LEU A 67 8.74 -5.28 10.78
N SER A 68 9.76 -6.11 11.01
CA SER A 68 9.92 -6.86 12.28
C SER A 68 11.17 -6.51 13.07
N HIS A 69 12.22 -6.03 12.40
CA HIS A 69 13.50 -5.72 13.02
C HIS A 69 13.62 -4.25 13.42
N ASP A 70 13.15 -3.34 12.56
CA ASP A 70 13.30 -1.91 12.77
C ASP A 70 12.42 -1.45 13.95
N HIS A 71 12.96 -0.59 14.81
CA HIS A 71 12.25 -0.06 15.98
C HIS A 71 11.11 0.90 15.59
N LEU A 72 11.19 1.47 14.39
CA LEU A 72 10.11 2.23 13.78
C LEU A 72 9.49 1.41 12.65
N LEU A 73 8.16 1.31 12.69
CA LEU A 73 7.40 0.74 11.59
C LEU A 73 7.49 1.66 10.37
N PRO A 74 7.97 1.17 9.21
CA PRO A 74 8.12 1.94 7.98
C PRO A 74 6.77 2.11 7.25
N LEU A 75 5.77 2.65 7.95
CA LEU A 75 4.43 2.88 7.42
C LEU A 75 4.24 4.36 7.10
N ASP A 76 3.92 4.66 5.84
CA ASP A 76 3.62 6.03 5.41
C ASP A 76 2.14 6.35 5.64
N PHE A 77 1.82 6.76 6.86
CA PHE A 77 0.48 7.28 7.16
C PHE A 77 0.22 8.65 6.50
N GLY A 78 1.26 9.42 6.15
CA GLY A 78 1.11 10.72 5.50
C GLY A 78 0.50 10.61 4.09
N ALA A 79 0.83 9.55 3.36
CA ALA A 79 0.31 9.27 2.01
C ALA A 79 -1.22 9.30 1.92
N TYR A 80 -1.94 8.91 2.98
CA TYR A 80 -3.40 8.92 2.98
C TYR A 80 -4.00 10.33 2.88
N GLY A 81 -3.27 11.39 3.26
CA GLY A 81 -3.76 12.77 3.10
C GLY A 81 -3.97 13.17 1.64
N GLU A 82 -3.08 12.70 0.75
CA GLU A 82 -3.20 12.91 -0.69
C GLU A 82 -4.27 12.00 -1.29
N LEU A 83 -4.34 10.73 -0.87
CA LEU A 83 -5.41 9.83 -1.29
C LEU A 83 -6.79 10.39 -0.94
N LEU A 84 -6.98 10.92 0.27
CA LEU A 84 -8.22 11.55 0.68
C LEU A 84 -8.57 12.76 -0.18
N LEU A 85 -7.58 13.57 -0.61
CA LEU A 85 -7.82 14.69 -1.52
C LEU A 85 -8.37 14.21 -2.87
N GLN A 86 -7.74 13.19 -3.45
CA GLN A 86 -8.17 12.60 -4.71
C GLN A 86 -9.61 12.07 -4.61
N ARG A 87 -9.94 11.39 -3.50
CA ARG A 87 -11.30 10.89 -3.26
C ARG A 87 -12.32 12.02 -3.09
N ILE A 88 -11.97 13.10 -2.40
CA ILE A 88 -12.86 14.28 -2.31
C ILE A 88 -13.06 14.92 -3.68
N ALA A 89 -12.01 14.96 -4.53
CA ALA A 89 -12.09 15.52 -5.87
C ALA A 89 -13.06 14.76 -6.79
N GLU A 90 -13.24 13.45 -6.60
CA GLU A 90 -14.25 12.65 -7.32
C GLU A 90 -15.68 13.16 -7.10
N PHE A 91 -15.95 13.87 -6.00
CA PHE A 91 -17.27 14.45 -5.71
C PHE A 91 -17.50 15.85 -6.32
N GLN A 92 -16.46 16.50 -6.85
CA GLN A 92 -16.56 17.85 -7.41
C GLN A 92 -17.60 18.00 -8.54
N PRO A 93 -17.73 17.04 -9.48
CA PRO A 93 -18.77 17.09 -10.51
C PRO A 93 -20.20 17.16 -9.95
N TYR A 94 -20.44 16.59 -8.77
CA TYR A 94 -21.75 16.53 -8.12
C TYR A 94 -22.00 17.71 -7.16
N SER A 95 -21.05 18.65 -7.05
CA SER A 95 -21.12 19.75 -6.08
C SER A 95 -22.38 20.61 -6.21
N SER A 96 -22.86 20.83 -7.44
CA SER A 96 -24.11 21.59 -7.69
C SER A 96 -25.35 20.85 -7.21
N GLU A 97 -25.40 19.53 -7.42
CA GLU A 97 -26.49 18.69 -6.94
C GLU A 97 -26.49 18.61 -5.41
N LEU A 98 -25.32 18.41 -4.79
CA LEU A 98 -25.16 18.41 -3.34
C LEU A 98 -25.66 19.73 -2.75
N LYS A 99 -25.28 20.87 -3.34
CA LYS A 99 -25.76 22.20 -2.92
C LYS A 99 -27.27 22.35 -3.03
N SER A 100 -27.88 21.82 -4.10
CA SER A 100 -29.35 21.86 -4.27
C SER A 100 -30.10 21.11 -3.16
N ARG A 101 -29.42 20.16 -2.51
CA ARG A 101 -29.91 19.38 -1.36
C ARG A 101 -29.45 19.95 -0.01
N GLY A 102 -28.83 21.13 0.01
CA GLY A 102 -28.31 21.77 1.23
C GLY A 102 -27.00 21.17 1.77
N LEU A 103 -26.28 20.38 0.97
CA LEU A 103 -25.02 19.73 1.35
C LEU A 103 -23.82 20.44 0.73
N THR A 104 -22.67 20.38 1.41
CA THR A 104 -21.38 20.90 0.90
C THR A 104 -20.24 19.94 1.20
N LEU A 105 -19.14 20.04 0.45
CA LEU A 105 -17.92 19.26 0.69
C LEU A 105 -17.03 19.84 1.82
N GLN A 106 -17.48 20.90 2.50
CA GLN A 106 -16.66 21.65 3.45
C GLN A 106 -16.12 20.76 4.57
N TRP A 107 -16.96 19.94 5.19
CA TRP A 107 -16.53 19.04 6.27
C TRP A 107 -15.53 17.99 5.80
N MET A 108 -15.64 17.51 4.55
CA MET A 108 -14.66 16.57 3.99
C MET A 108 -13.29 17.24 3.84
N TYR A 109 -13.26 18.47 3.33
CA TYR A 109 -12.02 19.25 3.25
C TYR A 109 -11.42 19.60 4.62
N SER A 110 -12.27 19.95 5.60
CA SER A 110 -11.84 20.20 6.98
C SER A 110 -11.25 18.94 7.62
N ALA A 111 -11.95 17.81 7.56
CA ALA A 111 -11.49 16.54 8.12
C ALA A 111 -10.19 16.06 7.48
N ARG A 112 -10.01 16.23 6.16
CA ARG A 112 -8.72 15.98 5.50
C ARG A 112 -7.63 16.87 6.06
N GLY A 113 -7.91 18.16 6.26
CA GLY A 113 -6.95 19.09 6.85
C GLY A 113 -6.53 18.71 8.27
N ASP A 114 -7.50 18.28 9.09
CA ASP A 114 -7.23 17.74 10.43
C ASP A 114 -6.35 16.49 10.37
N TYR A 115 -6.67 15.55 9.47
CA TYR A 115 -5.88 14.35 9.23
C TYR A 115 -4.43 14.68 8.85
N SER A 116 -4.21 15.55 7.86
CA SER A 116 -2.87 15.93 7.41
C SER A 116 -2.05 16.59 8.51
N ARG A 117 -2.68 17.44 9.35
CA ARG A 117 -1.99 18.03 10.51
C ARG A 117 -1.65 16.99 11.57
N ALA A 118 -2.56 16.08 11.88
CA ALA A 118 -2.33 15.01 12.84
C ALA A 118 -1.20 14.06 12.39
N ALA A 119 -1.20 13.69 11.10
CA ALA A 119 -0.13 12.92 10.49
C ALA A 119 1.22 13.66 10.60
N GLU A 120 1.27 14.93 10.21
CA GLU A 120 2.50 15.72 10.28
C GLU A 120 3.01 15.87 11.72
N GLN A 121 2.12 16.09 12.69
CA GLN A 121 2.49 16.13 14.10
C GLN A 121 3.08 14.80 14.57
N LEU A 122 2.43 13.67 14.25
CA LEU A 122 2.93 12.34 14.59
C LEU A 122 4.32 12.08 13.98
N ARG A 123 4.54 12.50 12.73
CA ARG A 123 5.84 12.40 12.06
C ARG A 123 6.93 13.18 12.81
N GLN A 124 6.62 14.41 13.24
CA GLN A 124 7.55 15.23 14.03
C GLN A 124 7.82 14.61 15.41
N ASP A 125 6.80 14.06 16.05
CA ASP A 125 6.94 13.39 17.35
C ASP A 125 7.84 12.16 17.26
N ILE A 126 7.72 11.36 16.19
CA ILE A 126 8.60 10.22 15.91
C ILE A 126 10.06 10.68 15.77
N VAL A 127 10.32 11.66 14.89
CA VAL A 127 11.68 12.17 14.64
C VAL A 127 12.31 12.75 15.91
N SER A 128 11.57 13.57 16.65
CA SER A 128 12.07 14.18 17.88
C SER A 128 12.35 13.15 18.99
N SER A 129 11.59 12.06 19.03
CA SER A 129 11.83 10.96 19.97
C SER A 129 13.13 10.22 19.65
N GLU A 130 13.46 10.01 18.37
CA GLU A 130 14.73 9.42 17.97
C GLU A 130 15.93 10.29 18.33
N GLU A 131 15.88 11.60 18.01
CA GLU A 131 16.96 12.53 18.35
C GLU A 131 17.22 12.56 19.87
N ARG A 132 16.16 12.48 20.68
CA ARG A 132 16.28 12.39 22.14
C ARG A 132 16.91 11.07 22.59
N ASN A 133 16.55 9.95 21.96
CA ASN A 133 17.11 8.64 22.28
C ASN A 133 18.61 8.57 21.97
N GLU A 134 19.03 9.11 20.82
CA GLU A 134 20.45 9.19 20.46
C GLU A 134 21.26 10.03 21.44
N ARG A 135 20.70 11.14 21.95
CA ARG A 135 21.37 12.00 22.94
C ARG A 135 21.52 11.32 24.31
N LEU A 136 20.61 10.43 24.70
CA LEU A 136 20.68 9.69 25.95
C LEU A 136 21.70 8.53 25.91
N ASN A 137 22.02 8.03 24.71
CA ASN A 137 22.95 6.93 24.50
C ASN A 137 24.40 7.39 24.22
N ARG A 138 24.71 8.69 24.34
CA ARG A 138 26.06 9.27 24.23
C ARG A 138 26.58 9.68 25.59
#